data_AF-A0A1M5CU26-F1
#
_entry.id   AF-A0A1M5CU26-F1
#
_cell.length_a   1.000
_cell.length_b   1.000
_cell.length_c   1.000
_cell.angle_alpha   90.00
_cell.angle_beta   90.00
_cell.angle_gamma   90.00
#
_symmetry.space_group_name_H-M   'P 1'
#
loop_
_entity.id
_entity.type
_entity.pdbx_description
1 polymer ?
#
loop_
_entity_poly.entity_id
_entity_poly.type
_entity_poly.pdbx_seq_one_letter_code
_entity_poly.pdbx_strand_id
1 'polypeptide(L)'
;MTSAEQLESLVLAAEGLRSDLRDLRDLACRNADAAAIHRATLRCGESFSRLVALVASSLEPEGPHREVVNQELRRLLTDLLDGYSACQEELARASGRVKGLLAGMRKTKSASKQYQKIAALG
;
A
#
# COMPACT_ATOMS: atom_id res chain seq x y z
N MET A 1 -19.19 3.78 25.83
CA MET A 1 -17.78 3.75 25.44
C MET A 1 -17.06 4.87 26.14
N THR A 2 -15.95 4.57 26.80
CA THR A 2 -15.08 5.58 27.42
C THR A 2 -14.08 6.14 26.40
N SER A 3 -13.50 7.31 26.68
CA SER A 3 -12.47 7.91 25.81
C SER A 3 -11.22 7.03 25.65
N ALA A 4 -10.93 6.18 26.63
CA ALA A 4 -9.84 5.20 26.57
C ALA A 4 -10.13 4.06 25.57
N GLU A 5 -11.36 3.52 25.57
CA GLU A 5 -11.79 2.47 24.64
C GLU A 5 -11.80 2.95 23.17
N GLN A 6 -12.13 4.23 22.94
CA GLN A 6 -12.06 4.86 21.62
C GLN A 6 -10.61 4.96 21.13
N LEU A 7 -9.69 5.39 22.01
CA LEU A 7 -8.28 5.51 21.67
C LEU A 7 -7.65 4.14 21.39
N GLU A 8 -7.99 3.12 22.19
CA GLU A 8 -7.53 1.75 21.97
C GLU A 8 -8.04 1.20 20.62
N SER A 9 -9.30 1.44 20.29
CA SER A 9 -9.88 1.06 18.99
C SER A 9 -9.17 1.74 17.82
N LEU A 10 -8.83 3.02 17.96
CA LEU A 10 -8.05 3.78 16.96
C LEU A 10 -6.64 3.22 16.80
N VAL A 11 -5.95 2.92 17.90
CA VAL A 11 -4.61 2.33 17.89
C VAL A 11 -4.65 0.98 17.17
N LEU A 12 -5.57 0.08 17.54
CA LEU A 12 -5.70 -1.23 16.91
C LEU A 12 -6.00 -1.13 15.41
N ALA A 13 -6.86 -0.20 14.99
CA ALA A 13 -7.15 0.04 13.58
C ALA A 13 -5.93 0.57 12.82
N ALA A 14 -5.18 1.50 13.42
CA ALA A 14 -3.94 2.03 12.84
C ALA A 14 -2.87 0.93 12.72
N GLU A 15 -2.72 0.07 13.73
CA GLU A 15 -1.78 -1.05 13.67
C GLU A 15 -2.16 -2.09 12.61
N GLY A 16 -3.46 -2.38 12.46
CA GLY A 16 -3.98 -3.23 11.39
C GLY A 16 -3.62 -2.68 10.01
N LEU A 17 -3.91 -1.40 9.75
CA LEU A 17 -3.56 -0.76 8.48
C LEU A 17 -2.05 -0.75 8.23
N ARG A 18 -1.23 -0.49 9.27
CA ARG A 18 0.23 -0.56 9.17
C ARG A 18 0.72 -1.96 8.78
N SER A 19 0.10 -3.00 9.33
CA SER A 19 0.40 -4.39 8.97
C SER A 19 0.05 -4.68 7.51
N ASP A 20 -1.13 -4.26 7.05
CA ASP A 20 -1.56 -4.45 5.66
C ASP A 20 -0.65 -3.72 4.65
N LEU A 21 -0.25 -2.48 4.97
CA LEU A 21 0.70 -1.70 4.15
C LEU A 21 2.08 -2.38 4.07
N ARG A 22 2.54 -2.96 5.17
CA ARG A 22 3.81 -3.71 5.19
C ARG A 22 3.73 -4.96 4.32
N ASP A 23 2.64 -5.72 4.42
CA ASP A 23 2.41 -6.91 3.60
C ASP A 23 2.35 -6.56 2.09
N LEU A 24 1.63 -5.49 1.73
CA LEU A 24 1.58 -4.99 0.36
C LEU A 24 2.97 -4.60 -0.17
N ARG A 25 3.76 -3.90 0.66
CA ARG A 25 5.13 -3.53 0.31
C ARG A 25 6.02 -4.75 0.14
N ASP A 26 5.92 -5.75 1.01
CA ASP A 26 6.72 -6.96 0.95
C ASP A 26 6.37 -7.79 -0.30
N LEU A 27 5.09 -7.86 -0.68
CA LEU A 27 4.63 -8.46 -1.93
C LEU A 27 5.19 -7.72 -3.16
N ALA A 28 5.18 -6.38 -3.15
CA ALA A 28 5.75 -5.57 -4.22
C ALA A 28 7.27 -5.77 -4.34
N CYS A 29 7.98 -5.84 -3.21
CA CYS A 29 9.41 -6.09 -3.16
C CYS A 29 9.78 -7.45 -3.75
N ARG A 30 9.00 -8.49 -3.42
CA ARG A 30 9.19 -9.86 -3.92
C ARG A 30 8.70 -10.09 -5.36
N ASN A 31 8.17 -9.06 -6.02
CA ASN A 31 7.54 -9.17 -7.33
C ASN A 31 6.45 -10.27 -7.36
N ALA A 32 5.60 -10.31 -6.32
CA ALA A 32 4.46 -11.20 -6.28
C ALA A 32 3.53 -10.99 -7.49
N ASP A 33 2.69 -11.98 -7.77
CA ASP A 33 1.73 -11.88 -8.87
C ASP A 33 0.72 -10.75 -8.65
N ALA A 34 0.13 -10.28 -9.75
CA ALA A 34 -0.80 -9.16 -9.75
C ALA A 34 -2.06 -9.43 -8.90
N ALA A 35 -2.50 -10.70 -8.78
CA ALA A 35 -3.67 -11.05 -7.99
C ALA A 35 -3.37 -10.96 -6.48
N ALA A 36 -2.16 -11.36 -6.06
CA ALA A 36 -1.70 -11.19 -4.68
C ALA A 36 -1.60 -9.70 -4.29
N ILE A 37 -0.98 -8.87 -5.15
CA ILE A 37 -0.90 -7.42 -4.94
C ILE A 37 -2.30 -6.80 -4.88
N HIS A 38 -3.21 -7.20 -5.78
CA HIS A 38 -4.59 -6.70 -5.78
C HIS A 38 -5.34 -7.05 -4.49
N ARG A 39 -5.27 -8.30 -4.02
CA ARG A 39 -5.89 -8.71 -2.75
C ARG A 39 -5.35 -7.94 -1.56
N ALA A 40 -4.03 -7.70 -1.49
CA ALA A 40 -3.42 -6.91 -0.43
C ALA A 40 -3.86 -5.43 -0.48
N THR A 41 -4.00 -4.87 -1.69
CA THR A 41 -4.51 -3.51 -1.90
C THR A 41 -5.95 -3.37 -1.40
N LEU A 42 -6.82 -4.36 -1.66
CA LEU A 42 -8.20 -4.36 -1.15
C LEU A 42 -8.23 -4.37 0.38
N ARG A 43 -7.42 -5.21 1.03
CA ARG A 43 -7.30 -5.22 2.51
C ARG A 43 -6.87 -3.87 3.06
N CYS A 44 -5.86 -3.24 2.45
CA CYS A 44 -5.43 -1.89 2.83
C CYS A 44 -6.60 -0.89 2.74
N GLY A 45 -7.41 -0.97 1.68
CA GLY A 45 -8.58 -0.11 1.50
C GLY A 45 -9.68 -0.33 2.55
N GLU A 46 -9.93 -1.58 2.93
CA GLU A 46 -10.87 -1.92 4.01
C GLU A 46 -10.37 -1.40 5.37
N SER A 47 -9.11 -1.65 5.71
CA SER A 47 -8.49 -1.17 6.95
C SER A 47 -8.45 0.36 7.03
N PHE A 48 -8.18 1.04 5.90
CA PHE A 48 -8.25 2.49 5.81
C PHE A 48 -9.68 3.00 6.04
N SER A 49 -10.67 2.39 5.41
CA SER A 49 -12.08 2.77 5.58
C SER A 49 -12.54 2.61 7.03
N ARG A 50 -12.11 1.54 7.71
CA ARG A 50 -12.38 1.33 9.15
C ARG A 50 -11.73 2.42 10.01
N LEU A 51 -10.48 2.76 9.74
CA LEU A 51 -9.79 3.82 10.48
C LEU A 51 -10.48 5.17 10.28
N VAL A 52 -10.87 5.51 9.05
CA VAL A 52 -11.62 6.76 8.76
C VAL A 52 -12.94 6.80 9.51
N ALA A 53 -13.70 5.69 9.53
CA ALA A 53 -14.96 5.61 10.28
C ALA A 53 -14.75 5.82 11.78
N LEU A 54 -13.70 5.22 12.35
CA LEU A 54 -13.35 5.38 13.76
C LEU A 54 -12.93 6.82 14.09
N VAL A 55 -12.08 7.43 13.26
CA VAL A 55 -11.68 8.85 13.42
C VAL A 55 -12.89 9.77 13.36
N ALA A 56 -13.78 9.56 12.39
CA ALA A 56 -15.01 10.34 12.25
C ALA A 56 -15.92 10.22 13.50
N SER A 57 -16.03 9.02 14.06
CA SER A 57 -16.79 8.78 15.30
C SER A 57 -16.09 9.26 16.59
N SER A 58 -14.79 9.51 16.54
CA SER A 58 -13.97 9.88 17.71
C SER A 58 -13.74 11.39 17.84
N LEU A 59 -14.23 12.20 16.89
CA LEU A 59 -14.07 13.67 16.88
C LEU A 59 -14.93 14.43 17.90
N GLU A 60 -15.63 13.72 18.79
CA GLU A 60 -16.44 14.26 19.89
C GLU A 60 -15.83 14.04 21.31
N PRO A 61 -14.59 14.48 21.64
CA PRO A 61 -14.20 14.60 23.03
C PRO A 61 -14.22 16.09 23.42
N GLU A 62 -15.36 16.59 23.88
CA GLU A 62 -15.36 17.75 24.77
C GLU A 62 -14.77 17.33 26.12
N GLY A 63 -13.62 17.89 26.50
CA GLY A 63 -13.02 17.62 27.81
C GLY A 63 -11.52 17.90 27.91
N PRO A 64 -10.97 17.83 29.13
CA PRO A 64 -9.58 18.21 29.44
C PRO A 64 -8.51 17.30 28.80
N HIS A 65 -8.90 16.14 28.25
CA HIS A 65 -7.98 15.19 27.62
C HIS A 65 -7.91 15.32 26.08
N ARG A 66 -8.65 16.25 25.48
CA ARG A 66 -8.72 16.45 24.03
C ARG A 66 -7.36 16.68 23.38
N GLU A 67 -6.50 17.48 24.01
CA GLU A 67 -5.18 17.82 23.46
C GLU A 67 -4.28 16.58 23.34
N VAL A 68 -4.29 15.72 24.38
CA VAL A 68 -3.50 14.49 24.43
C VAL A 68 -3.98 13.48 23.38
N VAL A 69 -5.30 13.29 23.26
CA VAL A 69 -5.90 12.40 22.26
C VAL A 69 -5.60 12.91 20.84
N ASN A 70 -5.68 14.22 20.60
CA ASN A 70 -5.36 14.80 19.31
C ASN A 70 -3.87 14.68 18.95
N GLN A 71 -2.96 14.85 19.92
CA GLN A 71 -1.53 14.64 19.68
C GLN A 71 -1.25 13.19 19.28
N GLU A 72 -1.81 12.22 20.01
CA GLU A 72 -1.58 10.82 19.73
C GLU A 72 -2.20 10.41 18.39
N LEU A 73 -3.40 10.90 18.07
CA LEU A 73 -4.01 10.68 16.77
C LEU A 73 -3.17 11.26 15.62
N ARG A 74 -2.64 12.48 15.77
CA ARG A 74 -1.75 13.09 14.77
C ARG A 74 -0.48 12.26 14.58
N ARG A 75 0.11 11.76 15.67
CA ARG A 75 1.28 10.88 15.61
C ARG A 75 0.98 9.62 14.81
N LEU A 76 -0.11 8.92 15.14
CA LEU A 76 -0.55 7.71 14.43
C LEU A 76 -0.80 7.95 12.94
N LEU A 77 -1.48 9.05 12.60
CA LEU A 77 -1.77 9.40 11.21
C LEU A 77 -0.49 9.75 10.42
N THR A 78 0.47 10.42 11.07
CA THR A 78 1.77 10.73 10.45
C THR A 78 2.56 9.45 10.17
N ASP A 79 2.65 8.54 11.14
CA ASP A 79 3.32 7.25 10.97
C ASP A 79 2.69 6.42 9.83
N LEU A 80 1.37 6.49 9.68
CA LEU A 80 0.64 5.83 8.60
C LEU A 80 0.89 6.46 7.23
N LEU A 81 0.96 7.79 7.16
CA LEU A 81 1.28 8.54 5.94
C LEU A 81 2.69 8.20 5.43
N ASP A 82 3.66 8.11 6.33
CA ASP A 82 5.04 7.72 5.99
C ASP A 82 5.07 6.28 5.48
N GLY A 83 4.37 5.36 6.14
CA GLY A 83 4.25 3.97 5.72
C GLY A 83 3.58 3.81 4.35
N TYR A 84 2.52 4.60 4.08
CA TYR A 84 1.83 4.62 2.80
C TYR A 84 2.74 5.14 1.69
N SER A 85 3.47 6.24 1.92
CA SER A 85 4.40 6.83 0.96
C SER A 85 5.50 5.84 0.59
N ALA A 86 6.10 5.16 1.58
CA ALA A 86 7.08 4.11 1.33
C ALA A 86 6.51 2.94 0.51
N CYS A 87 5.26 2.55 0.76
CA CYS A 87 4.58 1.52 -0.01
C CYS A 87 4.34 1.95 -1.47
N GLN A 88 3.96 3.20 -1.71
CA GLN A 88 3.78 3.74 -3.06
C GLN A 88 5.09 3.74 -3.85
N GLU A 89 6.19 4.14 -3.23
CA GLU A 89 7.51 4.12 -3.88
C GLU A 89 7.90 2.69 -4.32
N GLU A 90 7.70 1.69 -3.47
CA GLU A 90 8.02 0.31 -3.80
C GLU A 90 7.11 -0.27 -4.90
N LEU A 91 5.82 0.07 -4.90
CA LEU A 91 4.90 -0.29 -5.98
C LEU A 91 5.32 0.35 -7.31
N ALA A 92 5.75 1.62 -7.29
CA ALA A 92 6.25 2.32 -8.46
C ALA A 92 7.54 1.66 -8.99
N ARG A 93 8.47 1.29 -8.11
CA ARG A 93 9.67 0.53 -8.47
C ARG A 93 9.34 -0.82 -9.09
N ALA A 94 8.40 -1.57 -8.49
CA ALA A 94 7.93 -2.85 -9.02
C ALA A 94 7.32 -2.71 -10.42
N SER A 95 6.46 -1.71 -10.63
CA SER A 95 5.89 -1.38 -11.93
C SER A 95 6.97 -1.04 -12.97
N GLY A 96 7.98 -0.27 -12.57
CA GLY A 96 9.15 0.05 -13.40
C GLY A 96 9.91 -1.20 -13.87
N ARG A 97 10.14 -2.17 -12.96
CA ARG A 97 10.79 -3.46 -13.30
C ARG A 97 9.97 -4.25 -14.33
N VAL A 98 8.66 -4.36 -14.13
CA VAL A 98 7.75 -5.05 -15.08
C VAL A 98 7.76 -4.38 -16.45
N LYS A 99 7.72 -3.05 -16.50
CA LYS A 99 7.80 -2.29 -17.76
C LYS A 99 9.12 -2.54 -18.50
N GLY A 100 10.24 -2.59 -17.77
CA GLY A 100 11.55 -2.93 -18.32
C GLY A 100 11.60 -4.33 -18.92
N LEU A 101 11.06 -5.33 -18.20
CA LEU A 101 10.96 -6.71 -18.68
C LEU A 101 10.11 -6.80 -19.97
N LEU A 102 8.95 -6.16 -20.00
CA LEU A 102 8.08 -6.14 -21.19
C LEU A 102 8.74 -5.48 -22.40
N ALA A 103 9.49 -4.39 -22.18
CA ALA A 103 10.25 -3.74 -23.24
C ALA A 103 11.37 -4.66 -23.79
N GLY A 104 12.06 -5.37 -22.91
CA GLY A 104 13.06 -6.39 -23.28
C GLY A 104 12.45 -7.53 -24.09
N MET A 105 11.31 -8.07 -23.66
CA MET A 105 10.58 -9.13 -24.37
C MET A 105 10.09 -8.69 -25.76
N ARG A 106 9.68 -7.43 -25.92
CA ARG A 106 9.31 -6.89 -27.23
C ARG A 106 10.52 -6.81 -28.17
N LYS A 107 11.68 -6.39 -27.66
CA LYS A 107 12.93 -6.33 -28.45
C LYS A 107 13.39 -7.74 -28.87
N THR A 108 13.37 -8.72 -27.98
CA THR A 108 13.74 -10.11 -28.33
C THR A 108 12.77 -10.72 -29.33
N LYS A 109 11.44 -10.56 -29.15
CA LYS A 109 10.47 -11.01 -30.16
C LYS A 109 10.66 -10.35 -31.52
N SER A 110 11.01 -9.06 -31.56
CA SER A 110 11.30 -8.36 -32.81
C SER A 110 12.59 -8.87 -33.46
N ALA A 111 13.64 -9.12 -32.69
CA ALA A 111 14.89 -9.67 -33.19
C ALA A 111 14.68 -11.08 -33.74
N SER A 112 13.97 -11.95 -33.02
CA SER A 112 13.63 -13.30 -33.49
C SER A 112 12.84 -13.29 -34.81
N LYS A 113 11.89 -12.36 -35.00
CA LYS A 113 11.18 -12.20 -36.28
C LYS A 113 12.11 -11.76 -37.42
N GLN A 114 13.08 -10.88 -37.15
CA GLN A 114 14.07 -10.47 -38.16
C GLN A 114 14.98 -11.63 -38.55
N TYR A 115 15.48 -12.41 -37.59
CA TYR A 115 16.29 -13.60 -37.86
C TYR A 115 15.54 -14.63 -38.70
N GLN A 116 14.26 -14.91 -38.38
CA GLN A 116 13.43 -15.81 -39.20
C GLN A 116 13.26 -15.30 -40.64
N LYS A 117 13.12 -13.98 -40.83
CA LYS A 117 12.98 -13.38 -42.17
C LYS A 117 14.27 -13.48 -42.99
N ILE A 118 15.43 -13.34 -42.35
CA ILE A 118 16.74 -13.51 -43.00
C ILE A 118 16.98 -14.99 -43.35
N ALA A 119 16.66 -15.91 -42.44
CA ALA A 119 16.82 -17.34 -42.67
C ALA A 119 15.94 -17.89 -43.80
N ALA A 120 14.81 -17.25 -44.12
CA ALA A 120 13.93 -17.63 -45.23
C ALA A 120 14.39 -17.09 -46.60
N LEU A 121 15.46 -16.29 -46.66
CA LEU A 121 16.01 -15.70 -47.88
C LEU A 121 17.32 -16.38 -48.36
N GLY A 122 17.83 -17.35 -47.59
CA GLY A 122 18.98 -18.20 -47.95
C GLY A 122 18.54 -19.62 -48.23
#